data_AF-A0A6G7J750-F1
#
_entry.id   AF-A0A6G7J750-F1
#
_cell.length_a   1.000
_cell.length_b   1.000
_cell.length_c   1.000
_cell.angle_alpha   90.00
_cell.angle_beta   90.00
_cell.angle_gamma   90.00
#
_symmetry.space_group_name_H-M   'P 1'
#
loop_
_entity.id
_entity.type
_entity.pdbx_description
1 polymer ?
#
loop_
_entity_poly.entity_id
_entity_poly.type
_entity_poly.pdbx_seq_one_letter_code
_entity_poly.pdbx_strand_id
1 'polypeptide(L)'
;MENIQWNKLGKDASNEEWLNEINRILEKIDLVTPTEEAIQNSDYDRGYFHDHIVTLKELTAKTLSSTEAIQRPPWSEAIKKLIDLTPSAKDLLMDSGFSEDDLEDIDEEEALYDGGIMDGVSDFHQYTADFCYQSFMNPEVSKRSDFTETLMYVIKQDSEKVGAGLSDDDLNELLNMEHVKNHKDYEVIKKLSDS
;
A
#
# COMPACT_ATOMS: atom_id res chain seq x y z
N MET A 1 -19.84 0.10 -3.26
CA MET A 1 -19.55 -0.85 -2.14
C MET A 1 -20.61 -0.76 -1.03
N GLU A 2 -20.75 -1.81 -0.19
CA GLU A 2 -21.57 -1.78 1.05
C GLU A 2 -21.25 -0.56 1.94
N ASN A 3 -22.22 -0.17 2.79
CA ASN A 3 -22.08 0.94 3.73
C ASN A 3 -20.96 0.65 4.76
N ILE A 4 -19.77 1.20 4.52
CA ILE A 4 -18.64 1.16 5.46
C ILE A 4 -19.06 1.86 6.75
N GLN A 5 -18.85 1.21 7.89
CA GLN A 5 -19.24 1.76 9.18
C GLN A 5 -18.09 2.60 9.73
N TRP A 6 -17.83 3.75 9.12
CA TRP A 6 -16.75 4.67 9.52
C TRP A 6 -16.80 5.06 11.00
N ASN A 7 -17.98 5.05 11.62
CA ASN A 7 -18.15 5.27 13.06
C ASN A 7 -17.51 4.18 13.93
N LYS A 8 -17.35 2.96 13.42
CA LYS A 8 -16.64 1.85 14.09
C LYS A 8 -15.11 1.96 13.97
N LEU A 9 -14.60 2.92 13.22
CA LEU A 9 -13.16 3.22 13.15
C LEU A 9 -12.77 4.39 14.05
N GLY A 10 -13.73 4.99 14.76
CA GLY A 10 -13.52 6.13 15.65
C GLY A 10 -12.90 5.77 17.00
N LYS A 11 -12.65 6.79 17.81
CA LYS A 11 -12.03 6.69 19.15
C LYS A 11 -12.73 5.73 20.13
N ASP A 12 -14.04 5.55 19.98
CA ASP A 12 -14.87 4.79 20.92
C ASP A 12 -14.88 3.29 20.62
N ALA A 13 -14.34 2.87 19.48
CA ALA A 13 -14.22 1.46 19.12
C ALA A 13 -13.08 0.78 19.90
N SER A 14 -13.32 -0.44 20.38
CA SER A 14 -12.26 -1.29 20.92
C SER A 14 -11.21 -1.62 19.86
N ASN A 15 -10.02 -2.05 20.27
CA ASN A 15 -8.95 -2.42 19.33
C ASN A 15 -9.37 -3.57 18.41
N GLU A 16 -10.13 -4.53 18.93
CA GLU A 16 -10.64 -5.68 18.17
C GLU A 16 -11.69 -5.23 17.14
N GLU A 17 -12.67 -4.41 17.54
CA GLU A 17 -13.68 -3.88 16.62
C GLU A 17 -13.05 -3.03 15.52
N TRP A 18 -12.07 -2.20 15.87
CA TRP A 18 -11.35 -1.33 14.94
C TRP A 18 -10.62 -2.16 13.87
N LEU A 19 -9.83 -3.15 14.29
CA LEU A 19 -9.08 -4.00 13.37
C LEU A 19 -10.01 -4.88 12.50
N ASN A 20 -11.07 -5.44 13.08
CA ASN A 20 -12.04 -6.25 12.34
C ASN A 20 -12.74 -5.44 11.25
N GLU A 21 -13.09 -4.18 11.53
CA GLU A 21 -13.71 -3.31 10.53
C GLU A 21 -12.72 -2.95 9.41
N ILE A 22 -11.44 -2.71 9.71
CA ILE A 22 -10.39 -2.52 8.69
C ILE A 22 -10.26 -3.77 7.83
N ASN A 23 -10.13 -4.94 8.43
CA ASN A 23 -10.01 -6.20 7.67
C ASN A 23 -11.20 -6.38 6.72
N ARG A 24 -12.41 -6.12 7.21
CA ARG A 24 -13.64 -6.18 6.40
C ARG A 24 -13.65 -5.19 5.23
N ILE A 25 -13.00 -4.04 5.37
CA ILE A 25 -12.84 -3.07 4.28
C ILE A 25 -11.81 -3.58 3.28
N LEU A 26 -10.63 -3.99 3.75
CA LEU A 26 -9.53 -4.46 2.90
C LEU A 26 -9.89 -5.74 2.13
N GLU A 27 -10.65 -6.68 2.72
CA GLU A 27 -11.15 -7.89 2.06
C GLU A 27 -12.07 -7.62 0.85
N LYS A 28 -12.59 -6.40 0.71
CA LYS A 28 -13.46 -5.99 -0.40
C LYS A 28 -12.73 -5.25 -1.50
N ILE A 29 -11.44 -5.00 -1.31
CA ILE A 29 -10.62 -4.31 -2.27
C ILE A 29 -10.07 -5.36 -3.23
N ASP A 30 -10.52 -5.28 -4.48
CA ASP A 30 -9.98 -6.07 -5.58
C ASP A 30 -9.33 -5.10 -6.55
N LEU A 31 -8.01 -5.15 -6.58
CA LEU A 31 -7.20 -4.35 -7.48
C LEU A 31 -6.80 -5.15 -8.72
N VAL A 32 -6.96 -6.47 -8.78
CA VAL A 32 -6.30 -7.27 -9.82
C VAL A 32 -7.23 -7.59 -10.99
N THR A 33 -8.53 -7.80 -10.75
CA THR A 33 -9.41 -8.36 -11.81
C THR A 33 -10.58 -7.44 -12.17
N PRO A 34 -10.43 -6.51 -13.12
CA PRO A 34 -11.57 -5.77 -13.65
C PRO A 34 -12.55 -6.72 -14.32
N THR A 35 -13.78 -6.79 -13.81
CA THR A 35 -14.84 -7.58 -14.44
C THR A 35 -15.24 -6.95 -15.78
N GLU A 36 -15.66 -7.76 -16.76
CA GLU A 36 -16.14 -7.24 -18.06
C GLU A 36 -17.26 -6.18 -17.89
N GLU A 37 -18.11 -6.36 -16.89
CA GLU A 37 -19.17 -5.42 -16.52
C GLU A 37 -18.60 -4.09 -15.98
N ALA A 38 -17.50 -4.13 -15.24
CA ALA A 38 -16.85 -2.93 -14.72
C ALA A 38 -16.12 -2.12 -15.80
N ILE A 39 -15.49 -2.79 -16.76
CA ILE A 39 -14.85 -2.16 -17.92
C ILE A 39 -15.89 -1.50 -18.82
N GLN A 40 -17.07 -2.13 -19.00
CA GLN A 40 -18.14 -1.59 -19.84
C GLN A 40 -18.87 -0.40 -19.21
N ASN A 41 -18.86 -0.29 -17.88
CA ASN A 41 -19.56 0.77 -17.14
C ASN A 41 -18.64 1.89 -16.64
N SER A 42 -17.32 1.83 -16.91
CA SER A 42 -16.39 2.88 -16.52
C SER A 42 -16.46 4.07 -17.48
N ASP A 43 -17.05 5.18 -17.02
CA ASP A 43 -16.64 6.51 -17.51
C ASP A 43 -15.29 6.88 -16.89
N TYR A 44 -14.49 7.71 -17.56
CA TYR A 44 -13.14 8.13 -17.12
C TYR A 44 -13.11 8.69 -15.67
N ASP A 45 -14.24 9.26 -15.20
CA ASP A 45 -14.40 9.79 -13.83
C ASP A 45 -14.87 8.76 -12.78
N ARG A 46 -15.27 7.55 -13.20
CA ARG A 46 -15.86 6.48 -12.38
C ARG A 46 -15.34 5.09 -12.76
N GLY A 47 -14.05 5.00 -13.07
CA GLY A 47 -13.38 3.74 -13.42
C GLY A 47 -13.63 2.62 -12.40
N TYR A 48 -13.41 1.36 -12.82
CA TYR A 48 -13.55 0.18 -11.95
C TYR A 48 -12.87 0.36 -10.59
N PHE A 49 -11.66 0.93 -10.59
CA PHE A 49 -10.89 1.16 -9.37
C PHE A 49 -11.33 2.37 -8.56
N HIS A 50 -12.13 3.29 -9.10
CA HIS A 50 -12.46 4.57 -8.46
C HIS A 50 -13.01 4.39 -7.03
N ASP A 51 -13.98 3.49 -6.88
CA ASP A 51 -14.59 3.17 -5.58
C ASP A 51 -13.54 2.63 -4.58
N HIS A 52 -12.69 1.71 -5.02
CA HIS A 52 -11.60 1.15 -4.21
C HIS A 52 -10.59 2.23 -3.80
N ILE A 53 -10.19 3.07 -4.74
CA ILE A 53 -9.27 4.20 -4.52
C ILE A 53 -9.84 5.20 -3.52
N VAL A 54 -11.10 5.60 -3.68
CA VAL A 54 -11.78 6.52 -2.74
C VAL A 54 -11.79 5.89 -1.35
N THR A 55 -12.10 4.60 -1.25
CA THR A 55 -12.11 3.88 0.02
C THR A 55 -10.75 3.85 0.69
N LEU A 56 -9.69 3.56 -0.06
CA LEU A 56 -8.31 3.52 0.44
C LEU A 56 -7.82 4.91 0.85
N LYS A 57 -8.11 5.95 0.07
CA LYS A 57 -7.81 7.34 0.42
C LYS A 57 -8.50 7.74 1.72
N GLU A 58 -9.78 7.40 1.89
CA GLU A 58 -10.50 7.68 3.12
C GLU A 58 -9.97 6.87 4.31
N LEU A 59 -9.67 5.59 4.13
CA LEU A 59 -9.11 4.73 5.16
C LEU A 59 -7.77 5.28 5.67
N THR A 60 -6.88 5.66 4.75
CA THR A 60 -5.57 6.21 5.09
C THR A 60 -5.69 7.56 5.77
N ALA A 61 -6.32 8.54 5.10
CA ALA A 61 -6.37 9.92 5.58
C ALA A 61 -7.19 10.10 6.86
N LYS A 62 -8.34 9.41 6.99
CA LYS A 62 -9.24 9.59 8.14
C LYS A 62 -8.93 8.63 9.28
N THR A 63 -8.32 7.48 8.99
CA THR A 63 -8.12 6.43 9.98
C THR A 63 -6.64 6.21 10.24
N LEU A 64 -5.88 5.66 9.29
CA LEU A 64 -4.53 5.15 9.56
C LEU A 64 -3.50 6.24 9.87
N SER A 65 -3.64 7.44 9.31
CA SER A 65 -2.76 8.59 9.57
C SER A 65 -3.17 9.43 10.80
N SER A 66 -4.30 9.10 11.45
CA SER A 66 -4.76 9.83 12.65
C SER A 66 -3.95 9.46 13.88
N THR A 67 -3.67 10.44 14.76
CA THR A 67 -2.93 10.19 16.00
C THR A 67 -3.58 9.14 16.88
N GLU A 68 -4.92 9.13 16.96
CA GLU A 68 -5.67 8.14 17.71
C GLU A 68 -5.46 6.72 17.18
N ALA A 69 -5.50 6.52 15.86
CA ALA A 69 -5.23 5.22 15.26
C ALA A 69 -3.77 4.81 15.43
N ILE A 70 -2.83 5.73 15.24
CA ILE A 70 -1.39 5.51 15.42
C ILE A 70 -1.06 5.06 16.85
N GLN A 71 -1.89 5.37 17.84
CA GLN A 71 -1.69 4.89 19.21
C GLN A 71 -2.29 3.51 19.47
N ARG A 72 -3.08 2.96 18.53
CA ARG A 72 -3.70 1.63 18.70
C ARG A 72 -2.65 0.52 18.51
N PRO A 73 -2.57 -0.47 19.42
CA PRO A 73 -1.70 -1.63 19.24
C PRO A 73 -1.81 -2.32 17.86
N PRO A 74 -3.02 -2.59 17.31
CA PRO A 74 -3.15 -3.27 16.01
C PRO A 74 -2.82 -2.41 14.78
N TRP A 75 -2.40 -1.15 14.92
CA TRP A 75 -2.11 -0.27 13.78
C TRP A 75 -1.10 -0.89 12.80
N SER A 76 -0.02 -1.48 13.30
CA SER A 76 1.00 -2.13 12.45
C SER A 76 0.44 -3.32 11.68
N GLU A 77 -0.50 -4.06 12.25
CA GLU A 77 -1.17 -5.15 11.54
C GLU A 77 -2.02 -4.62 10.38
N ALA A 78 -2.73 -3.52 10.59
CA ALA A 78 -3.52 -2.86 9.54
C ALA A 78 -2.62 -2.35 8.39
N ILE A 79 -1.48 -1.73 8.70
CA ILE A 79 -0.51 -1.26 7.71
C ILE A 79 0.08 -2.43 6.91
N LYS A 80 0.48 -3.51 7.58
CA LYS A 80 1.01 -4.71 6.92
C LYS A 80 -0.04 -5.30 5.96
N LYS A 81 -1.31 -5.37 6.36
CA LYS A 81 -2.39 -5.83 5.47
C LYS A 81 -2.62 -4.93 4.27
N LEU A 82 -2.42 -3.61 4.42
CA LEU A 82 -2.59 -2.67 3.31
C LEU A 82 -1.51 -2.87 2.24
N ILE A 83 -0.23 -3.00 2.62
CA ILE A 83 0.84 -3.31 1.66
C ILE A 83 0.73 -4.75 1.12
N ASP A 84 0.11 -5.66 1.88
CA ASP A 84 -0.18 -7.00 1.39
C ASP A 84 -1.19 -7.00 0.22
N LEU A 85 -1.98 -5.93 0.04
CA LEU A 85 -2.85 -5.76 -1.12
C LEU A 85 -2.12 -5.33 -2.40
N THR A 86 -0.88 -4.83 -2.30
CA THR A 86 -0.09 -4.46 -3.48
C THR A 86 0.10 -5.69 -4.36
N PRO A 87 -0.31 -5.68 -5.64
CA PRO A 87 -0.09 -6.79 -6.55
C PRO A 87 1.40 -6.97 -6.84
N SER A 88 1.80 -8.21 -7.13
CA SER A 88 3.15 -8.47 -7.64
C SER A 88 3.20 -8.19 -9.14
N ALA A 89 4.17 -7.40 -9.58
CA ALA A 89 4.52 -7.18 -10.99
C ALA A 89 4.75 -8.51 -11.70
N LYS A 90 5.48 -9.43 -11.06
CA LYS A 90 5.68 -10.79 -11.55
C LYS A 90 4.36 -11.53 -11.76
N ASP A 91 3.48 -11.55 -10.76
CA ASP A 91 2.19 -12.24 -10.87
C ASP A 91 1.33 -11.65 -11.99
N LEU A 92 1.33 -10.31 -12.13
CA LEU A 92 0.60 -9.60 -13.19
C LEU A 92 1.16 -9.90 -14.59
N LEU A 93 2.49 -10.01 -14.74
CA LEU A 93 3.12 -10.44 -15.99
C LEU A 93 2.74 -11.88 -16.33
N MET A 94 2.77 -12.79 -15.35
CA MET A 94 2.35 -14.19 -15.55
C MET A 94 0.88 -14.30 -15.97
N ASP A 95 -0.02 -13.54 -15.35
CA ASP A 95 -1.44 -13.47 -15.71
C ASP A 95 -1.65 -12.88 -17.12
N SER A 96 -0.73 -12.04 -17.58
CA SER A 96 -0.72 -11.47 -18.94
C SER A 96 -0.15 -12.42 -20.00
N GLY A 97 0.30 -13.61 -19.60
CA GLY A 97 0.73 -14.68 -20.49
C GLY A 97 2.24 -14.87 -20.62
N PHE A 98 3.05 -14.16 -19.83
CA PHE A 98 4.49 -14.42 -19.73
C PHE A 98 4.76 -15.72 -18.96
N SER A 99 5.73 -16.52 -19.40
CA SER A 99 6.17 -17.70 -18.66
C SER A 99 7.21 -17.34 -17.59
N GLU A 100 7.44 -18.21 -16.62
CA GLU A 100 8.53 -18.01 -15.64
C GLU A 100 9.89 -17.89 -16.33
N ASP A 101 10.13 -18.67 -17.39
CA ASP A 101 11.36 -18.63 -18.17
C ASP A 101 11.55 -17.27 -18.87
N ASP A 102 10.46 -16.63 -19.31
CA ASP A 102 10.53 -15.28 -19.89
C ASP A 102 10.91 -14.24 -18.83
N LEU A 103 10.53 -14.45 -17.57
CA LEU A 103 10.77 -13.50 -16.47
C LEU A 103 12.19 -13.58 -15.90
N GLU A 104 12.93 -14.67 -16.14
CA GLU A 104 14.30 -14.83 -15.63
C GLU A 104 15.34 -13.96 -16.38
N ASP A 105 15.06 -13.59 -17.64
CA ASP A 105 16.01 -12.93 -18.54
C ASP A 105 15.57 -11.53 -19.01
N ILE A 106 14.38 -11.06 -18.61
CA ILE A 106 13.84 -9.76 -19.05
C ILE A 106 14.07 -8.67 -18.01
N ASP A 107 14.27 -7.46 -18.51
CA ASP A 107 14.13 -6.26 -17.68
C ASP A 107 12.65 -6.13 -17.30
N GLU A 108 12.35 -6.27 -16.00
CA GLU A 108 10.97 -6.24 -15.49
C GLU A 108 10.27 -4.93 -15.88
N GLU A 109 10.96 -3.80 -15.88
CA GLU A 109 10.37 -2.51 -16.25
C GLU A 109 9.99 -2.50 -17.74
N GLU A 110 10.90 -2.94 -18.61
CA GLU A 110 10.64 -3.05 -20.06
C GLU A 110 9.48 -4.03 -20.35
N ALA A 111 9.40 -5.14 -19.61
CA ALA A 111 8.34 -6.12 -19.73
C ALA A 111 6.97 -5.62 -19.27
N LEU A 112 6.94 -4.83 -18.19
CA LEU A 112 5.72 -4.17 -17.72
C LEU A 112 5.20 -3.18 -18.77
N TYR A 113 6.11 -2.43 -19.42
CA TYR A 113 5.77 -1.52 -20.52
C TYR A 113 5.30 -2.27 -21.77
N ASP A 114 6.03 -3.27 -22.23
CA ASP A 114 5.72 -4.06 -23.43
C ASP A 114 4.45 -4.91 -23.25
N GLY A 115 4.20 -5.39 -22.03
CA GLY A 115 2.97 -6.07 -21.63
C GLY A 115 1.76 -5.12 -21.51
N GLY A 116 1.97 -3.80 -21.54
CA GLY A 116 0.90 -2.81 -21.38
C GLY A 116 0.25 -2.80 -19.99
N ILE A 117 0.96 -3.29 -18.98
CA ILE A 117 0.45 -3.44 -17.59
C ILE A 117 1.11 -2.47 -16.60
N MET A 118 2.15 -1.73 -17.04
CA MET A 118 2.85 -0.74 -16.22
C MET A 118 1.92 0.31 -15.60
N ASP A 119 0.93 0.78 -16.36
CA ASP A 119 -0.07 1.72 -15.86
C ASP A 119 -0.88 1.12 -14.70
N GLY A 120 -1.23 -0.16 -14.79
CA GLY A 120 -1.93 -0.88 -13.72
C GLY A 120 -1.05 -1.07 -12.49
N VAL A 121 0.19 -1.53 -12.66
CA VAL A 121 1.15 -1.67 -11.56
C VAL A 121 1.37 -0.34 -10.84
N SER A 122 1.57 0.73 -11.61
CA SER A 122 1.76 2.10 -11.09
C SER A 122 0.53 2.59 -10.33
N ASP A 123 -0.68 2.37 -10.88
CA ASP A 123 -1.92 2.68 -10.19
C ASP A 123 -2.05 1.89 -8.88
N PHE A 124 -1.84 0.58 -8.88
CA PHE A 124 -1.98 -0.23 -7.65
C PHE A 124 -0.97 0.14 -6.59
N HIS A 125 0.26 0.41 -7.00
CA HIS A 125 1.30 0.92 -6.15
C HIS A 125 0.88 2.24 -5.47
N GLN A 126 0.44 3.22 -6.27
CA GLN A 126 -0.08 4.49 -5.79
C GLN A 126 -1.22 4.34 -4.77
N TYR A 127 -2.03 3.29 -4.92
CA TYR A 127 -3.18 3.06 -4.04
C TYR A 127 -2.90 2.12 -2.86
N THR A 128 -1.67 1.63 -2.69
CA THR A 128 -1.32 0.73 -1.59
C THR A 128 -0.06 1.16 -0.86
N ALA A 129 1.09 1.10 -1.52
CA ALA A 129 2.40 1.41 -0.94
C ALA A 129 2.51 2.89 -0.53
N ASP A 130 2.13 3.82 -1.41
CA ASP A 130 2.12 5.26 -1.12
C ASP A 130 1.28 5.58 0.12
N PHE A 131 0.13 4.91 0.28
CA PHE A 131 -0.72 5.10 1.46
C PHE A 131 -0.08 4.56 2.75
N CYS A 132 0.70 3.49 2.67
CA CYS A 132 1.53 3.06 3.78
C CYS A 132 2.57 4.15 4.11
N TYR A 133 3.32 4.66 3.13
CA TYR A 133 4.33 5.70 3.35
C TYR A 133 3.72 6.99 3.92
N GLN A 134 2.60 7.46 3.40
CA GLN A 134 1.84 8.59 3.92
C GLN A 134 1.41 8.41 5.38
N SER A 135 1.16 7.17 5.81
CA SER A 135 0.88 6.89 7.23
C SER A 135 2.14 7.11 8.09
N PHE A 136 3.32 6.68 7.63
CA PHE A 136 4.61 6.89 8.31
C PHE A 136 5.11 8.34 8.32
N MET A 137 4.58 9.18 7.44
CA MET A 137 4.88 10.62 7.43
C MET A 137 4.38 11.34 8.70
N ASN A 138 3.45 10.76 9.47
CA ASN A 138 3.04 11.32 10.74
C ASN A 138 4.14 11.12 11.82
N PRO A 139 4.64 12.20 12.47
CA PRO A 139 5.72 12.11 13.45
C PRO A 139 5.42 11.20 14.66
N GLU A 140 4.15 11.04 15.04
CA GLU A 140 3.76 10.16 16.15
C GLU A 140 4.07 8.68 15.88
N VAL A 141 4.12 8.26 14.60
CA VAL A 141 4.42 6.88 14.24
C VAL A 141 5.85 6.50 14.63
N SER A 142 6.81 7.42 14.45
CA SER A 142 8.22 7.20 14.82
C SER A 142 8.44 6.94 16.31
N LYS A 143 7.45 7.25 17.16
CA LYS A 143 7.51 7.02 18.61
C LYS A 143 7.04 5.63 19.01
N ARG A 144 6.43 4.88 18.09
CA ARG A 144 5.94 3.53 18.36
C ARG A 144 7.10 2.55 18.54
N SER A 145 6.90 1.54 19.38
CA SER A 145 7.92 0.51 19.63
C SER A 145 8.16 -0.41 18.42
N ASP A 146 7.17 -0.53 17.54
CA ASP A 146 7.18 -1.38 16.35
C ASP A 146 7.40 -0.60 15.04
N PHE A 147 7.72 0.70 15.12
CA PHE A 147 7.96 1.57 13.96
C PHE A 147 8.94 0.96 12.96
N THR A 148 10.16 0.62 13.42
CA THR A 148 11.22 0.10 12.56
C THR A 148 10.82 -1.21 11.89
N GLU A 149 10.22 -2.13 12.65
CA GLU A 149 9.80 -3.43 12.13
C GLU A 149 8.74 -3.28 11.04
N THR A 150 7.73 -2.44 11.29
CA THR A 150 6.63 -2.23 10.33
C THR A 150 7.12 -1.48 9.09
N LEU A 151 7.97 -0.45 9.22
CA LEU A 151 8.51 0.28 8.07
C LEU A 151 9.41 -0.62 7.22
N MET A 152 10.29 -1.41 7.84
CA MET A 152 11.11 -2.37 7.09
C MET A 152 10.28 -3.42 6.37
N TYR A 153 9.16 -3.87 6.96
CA TYR A 153 8.23 -4.78 6.29
C TYR A 153 7.62 -4.12 5.04
N VAL A 154 7.16 -2.87 5.15
CA VAL A 154 6.57 -2.13 4.03
C VAL A 154 7.59 -1.94 2.91
N ILE A 155 8.79 -1.44 3.20
CA ILE A 155 9.86 -1.25 2.19
C ILE A 155 10.18 -2.58 1.49
N LYS A 156 10.26 -3.67 2.26
CA LYS A 156 10.53 -4.99 1.72
C LYS A 156 9.41 -5.48 0.80
N GLN A 157 8.16 -5.38 1.23
CA GLN A 157 7.01 -5.82 0.42
C GLN A 157 6.87 -5.00 -0.86
N ASP A 158 7.07 -3.70 -0.76
CA ASP A 158 7.05 -2.78 -1.89
C ASP A 158 8.11 -3.16 -2.93
N SER A 159 9.37 -3.34 -2.51
CA SER A 159 10.46 -3.79 -3.36
C SER A 159 10.22 -5.19 -3.98
N GLU A 160 9.80 -6.17 -3.18
CA GLU A 160 9.58 -7.55 -3.65
C GLU A 160 8.39 -7.67 -4.62
N LYS A 161 7.38 -6.82 -4.48
CA LYS A 161 6.14 -6.92 -5.26
C LYS A 161 6.19 -6.07 -6.51
N VAL A 162 6.64 -4.83 -6.42
CA VAL A 162 6.50 -3.86 -7.52
C VAL A 162 7.72 -3.80 -8.42
N GLY A 163 8.90 -4.19 -7.91
CA GLY A 163 10.18 -3.99 -8.58
C GLY A 163 10.84 -2.67 -8.16
N ALA A 164 12.13 -2.50 -8.48
CA ALA A 164 12.90 -1.32 -8.08
C ALA A 164 12.46 -0.05 -8.84
N GLY A 165 12.26 1.06 -8.13
CA GLY A 165 12.18 2.42 -8.73
C GLY A 165 10.79 3.09 -8.76
N LEU A 166 9.70 2.37 -8.49
CA LEU A 166 8.34 2.97 -8.51
C LEU A 166 7.98 3.73 -7.22
N SER A 167 8.56 3.35 -6.08
CA SER A 167 8.30 3.99 -4.78
C SER A 167 9.33 5.03 -4.34
N ASP A 168 10.32 5.30 -5.20
CA ASP A 168 11.49 6.07 -4.79
C ASP A 168 11.10 7.48 -4.30
N ASP A 169 10.08 8.12 -4.87
CA ASP A 169 9.72 9.49 -4.48
C ASP A 169 9.13 9.57 -3.06
N ASP A 170 8.10 8.77 -2.74
CA ASP A 170 7.44 8.76 -1.42
C ASP A 170 8.37 8.20 -0.33
N LEU A 171 9.14 7.15 -0.65
CA LEU A 171 10.14 6.61 0.26
C LEU A 171 11.27 7.61 0.50
N ASN A 172 11.79 8.27 -0.54
CA ASN A 172 12.80 9.31 -0.39
C ASN A 172 12.27 10.52 0.39
N GLU A 173 11.02 10.93 0.18
CA GLU A 173 10.38 11.97 0.98
C GLU A 173 10.37 11.57 2.46
N LEU A 174 9.87 10.37 2.77
CA LEU A 174 9.80 9.84 4.12
C LEU A 174 11.18 9.79 4.79
N LEU A 175 12.18 9.23 4.11
CA LEU A 175 13.56 9.15 4.61
C LEU A 175 14.19 10.54 4.81
N ASN A 176 13.66 11.56 4.13
CA ASN A 176 14.10 12.93 4.30
C ASN A 176 13.44 13.68 5.44
N MET A 177 12.37 13.14 6.05
CA MET A 177 11.66 13.76 7.16
C MET A 177 12.48 13.77 8.45
N GLU A 178 12.36 14.86 9.22
CA GLU A 178 13.16 15.10 10.44
C GLU A 178 12.96 14.00 11.49
N HIS A 179 11.71 13.54 11.71
CA HIS A 179 11.41 12.51 12.70
C HIS A 179 11.96 11.13 12.31
N VAL A 180 12.09 10.85 11.01
CA VAL A 180 12.67 9.60 10.51
C VAL A 180 14.20 9.66 10.61
N LYS A 181 14.81 10.75 10.15
CA LYS A 181 16.27 10.98 10.25
C LYS A 181 16.80 10.92 11.68
N ASN A 182 16.02 11.42 12.63
CA ASN A 182 16.38 11.43 14.04
C ASN A 182 16.03 10.12 14.77
N HIS A 183 15.40 9.15 14.09
CA HIS A 183 15.08 7.87 14.70
C HIS A 183 16.35 7.03 14.94
N LYS A 184 16.42 6.33 16.07
CA LYS A 184 17.60 5.55 16.49
C LYS A 184 18.05 4.48 15.48
N ASP A 185 17.13 3.99 14.67
CA ASP A 185 17.35 2.92 13.69
C ASP A 185 17.44 3.44 12.25
N TYR A 186 17.57 4.76 12.04
CA TYR A 186 17.57 5.38 10.72
C TYR A 186 18.56 4.74 9.74
N GLU A 187 19.80 4.49 10.16
CA GLU A 187 20.83 3.88 9.30
C GLU A 187 20.47 2.46 8.85
N VAL A 188 19.72 1.72 9.67
CA VAL A 188 19.23 0.37 9.30
C VAL A 188 18.15 0.48 8.25
N ILE A 189 17.21 1.41 8.44
CA ILE A 189 16.11 1.67 7.50
C ILE A 189 16.67 2.12 6.14
N LYS A 190 17.58 3.11 6.15
CA LYS A 190 18.19 3.64 4.94
C LYS A 190 18.98 2.59 4.16
N LYS A 191 19.73 1.73 4.86
CA LYS A 191 20.47 0.67 4.17
C LYS A 191 19.55 -0.29 3.41
N LEU A 192 18.37 -0.57 3.96
CA LEU A 192 17.38 -1.43 3.31
C LEU A 192 16.79 -0.76 2.06
N SER A 193 16.52 0.55 2.10
CA SER A 193 16.02 1.27 0.92
C SER A 193 17.05 1.40 -0.21
N ASP A 194 18.34 1.33 0.12
CA ASP A 194 19.43 1.39 -0.86
C ASP A 194 19.78 0.00 -1.45
N SER A 195 19.08 -1.07 -1.05
CA SER A 195 19.35 -2.47 -1.43
C SER A 195 18.42 -2.96 -2.52
#